data_AF-A0A820NWU2-F1
#
_entry.id   AF-A0A820NWU2-F1
#
_cell.length_a   1.000
_cell.length_b   1.000
_cell.length_c   1.000
_cell.angle_alpha   90.00
_cell.angle_beta   90.00
_cell.angle_gamma   90.00
#
_symmetry.space_group_name_H-M   'P 1'
#
loop_
_entity.id
_entity.type
_entity.pdbx_description
1 polymer ?
#
loop_
_entity_poly.entity_id
_entity_poly.type
_entity_poly.pdbx_seq_one_letter_code
_entity_poly.pdbx_strand_id
1 'polypeptide(L)'
;SILADLSTPLGLKLVDKRLKNLFKQVPKVSESWVKLLQSISELDLAHLGMISALLHRFKTTEPTLYEQVKTVGIDSYTKSILGTRTKPYDAALKPCTEIIRSIDIETFKTNVYPAVNRSLLRNPEIIIE
;
A
#
# COMPACT_ATOMS: atom_id res chain seq x y z
N SER A 1 12.40 -12.38 -4.30
CA SER A 1 11.92 -12.09 -2.93
C SER A 1 10.40 -12.02 -2.98
N ILE A 2 9.69 -12.20 -1.86
CA ILE A 2 8.21 -12.16 -1.79
C ILE A 2 7.63 -10.87 -2.42
N LEU A 3 8.38 -9.76 -2.33
CA LEU A 3 8.01 -8.48 -2.94
C LEU A 3 8.07 -8.49 -4.48
N ALA A 4 8.99 -9.24 -5.08
CA ALA A 4 9.04 -9.41 -6.53
C ALA A 4 7.80 -10.17 -7.05
N ASP A 5 7.31 -11.15 -6.30
CA ASP A 5 6.12 -11.92 -6.70
C ASP A 5 4.85 -11.05 -6.68
N LEU A 6 4.68 -10.20 -5.66
CA LEU A 6 3.56 -9.27 -5.51
C LEU A 6 3.43 -8.24 -6.64
N SER A 7 4.53 -7.96 -7.34
CA SER A 7 4.54 -7.03 -8.48
C SER A 7 3.93 -7.60 -9.77
N THR A 8 3.61 -8.90 -9.79
CA THR A 8 3.07 -9.58 -10.98
C THR A 8 1.61 -9.98 -10.78
N PRO A 9 0.78 -9.99 -11.84
CA PRO A 9 -0.59 -10.48 -11.75
C PRO A 9 -0.69 -11.92 -11.23
N LEU A 10 0.32 -12.75 -11.56
CA LEU A 10 0.38 -14.14 -11.12
C LEU A 10 0.69 -14.27 -9.62
N GLY A 11 1.68 -13.52 -9.12
CA GLY A 11 2.02 -13.55 -7.71
C GLY A 11 0.95 -12.89 -6.83
N LEU A 12 0.27 -11.85 -7.32
CA LEU A 12 -0.89 -11.28 -6.63
C LEU A 12 -2.03 -12.31 -6.46
N LYS A 13 -2.33 -13.09 -7.52
CA LYS A 13 -3.29 -14.20 -7.46
C LYS A 13 -2.85 -15.31 -6.49
N LEU A 14 -1.56 -15.64 -6.45
CA LEU A 14 -1.04 -16.66 -5.54
C LEU A 14 -1.17 -16.21 -4.07
N VAL A 15 -0.87 -14.94 -3.79
CA VAL A 15 -1.02 -14.36 -2.46
C VAL A 15 -2.50 -14.28 -2.07
N ASP A 16 -3.39 -13.84 -2.96
CA ASP A 16 -4.83 -13.84 -2.68
C ASP A 16 -5.35 -15.24 -2.34
N LYS A 17 -4.89 -16.29 -3.07
CA LYS A 17 -5.24 -17.68 -2.76
C LYS A 17 -4.78 -18.08 -1.35
N ARG A 18 -3.58 -17.68 -0.94
CA ARG A 18 -3.04 -17.96 0.41
C ARG A 18 -3.82 -17.22 1.48
N LEU A 19 -4.07 -15.91 1.30
CA LEU A 19 -4.86 -15.09 2.22
C LEU A 19 -6.28 -15.63 2.35
N LYS A 20 -6.93 -16.03 1.25
CA LYS A 20 -8.24 -16.66 1.26
C LYS A 20 -8.27 -17.93 2.11
N ASN A 21 -7.24 -18.78 2.00
CA ASN A 21 -7.15 -19.99 2.82
C ASN A 21 -6.93 -19.65 4.30
N LEU A 22 -6.07 -18.68 4.61
CA LEU A 22 -5.81 -18.22 5.98
C LEU A 22 -7.09 -17.67 6.63
N PHE A 23 -7.81 -16.81 5.91
CA PHE A 23 -9.01 -16.13 6.42
C PHE A 23 -10.19 -17.10 6.63
N LYS A 24 -10.20 -18.23 5.92
CA LYS A 24 -11.15 -19.32 6.18
C LYS A 24 -10.86 -20.09 7.46
N GLN A 25 -9.58 -20.22 7.82
CA GLN A 25 -9.15 -21.01 8.97
C GLN A 25 -9.25 -20.24 10.28
N VAL A 26 -9.12 -18.91 10.23
CA VAL A 26 -9.09 -18.06 11.42
C VAL A 26 -10.21 -17.01 11.33
N PRO A 27 -11.28 -17.15 12.11
CA PRO A 27 -12.35 -16.15 12.18
C PRO A 27 -11.82 -14.76 12.55
N LYS A 28 -12.32 -13.71 11.90
CA LYS A 28 -12.00 -12.29 12.17
C LYS A 28 -10.53 -11.91 12.01
N VAL A 29 -9.70 -12.75 11.39
CA VAL A 29 -8.28 -12.43 11.19
C VAL A 29 -8.08 -11.19 10.32
N SER A 30 -8.99 -10.92 9.37
CA SER A 30 -8.96 -9.71 8.54
C SER A 30 -9.08 -8.45 9.38
N GLU A 31 -10.06 -8.40 10.29
CA GLU A 31 -10.24 -7.28 11.24
C GLU A 31 -9.03 -7.10 12.15
N SER A 32 -8.48 -8.19 12.71
CA SER A 32 -7.30 -8.14 13.56
C SER A 32 -6.06 -7.60 12.82
N TRP A 33 -5.89 -7.98 11.55
CA TRP A 33 -4.80 -7.49 10.72
C TRP A 33 -4.91 -5.99 10.45
N VAL A 34 -6.11 -5.50 10.13
CA VAL A 34 -6.32 -4.05 9.90
C VAL A 34 -6.01 -3.25 11.16
N LYS A 35 -6.45 -3.72 12.32
CA LYS A 35 -6.12 -3.09 13.62
C LYS A 35 -4.62 -3.08 13.89
N LEU A 36 -3.93 -4.18 13.57
CA LEU A 36 -2.48 -4.25 13.72
C LEU A 36 -1.80 -3.22 12.81
N LEU A 37 -2.18 -3.14 11.54
CA LEU A 37 -1.63 -2.16 10.59
C LEU A 37 -1.83 -0.72 11.05
N GLN A 38 -2.99 -0.40 11.64
CA GLN A 38 -3.28 0.92 12.22
C GLN A 38 -2.45 1.24 13.47
N SER A 39 -2.00 0.22 14.20
CA SER A 39 -1.20 0.38 15.42
C SER A 39 0.30 0.57 15.17
N ILE A 40 0.77 0.25 13.96
CA ILE A 40 2.18 0.38 13.59
C ILE A 40 2.49 1.85 13.28
N SER A 41 3.46 2.43 13.98
CA SER A 41 3.84 3.83 13.82
C SER A 41 4.56 4.12 12.51
N GLU A 42 5.42 3.19 12.07
CA GLU A 42 6.21 3.31 10.85
C GLU A 42 6.12 2.02 10.04
N LEU A 43 5.53 2.12 8.85
CA LEU A 43 5.36 1.00 7.93
C LEU A 43 6.48 1.04 6.87
N ASP A 44 7.24 -0.05 6.80
CA ASP A 44 8.28 -0.23 5.78
C ASP A 44 7.69 -0.70 4.43
N LEU A 45 8.57 -0.89 3.46
CA LEU A 45 8.22 -1.32 2.10
C LEU A 45 7.53 -2.69 2.05
N ALA A 46 7.88 -3.62 2.94
CA ALA A 46 7.25 -4.93 2.98
C ALA A 46 5.81 -4.84 3.46
N HIS A 47 5.58 -3.97 4.46
CA HIS A 47 4.22 -3.67 4.92
C HIS A 47 3.38 -3.01 3.83
N LEU A 48 3.95 -2.07 3.05
CA LEU A 48 3.25 -1.45 1.91
C LEU A 48 2.86 -2.48 0.83
N GLY A 49 3.75 -3.44 0.53
CA GLY A 49 3.43 -4.54 -0.36
C GLY A 49 2.28 -5.42 0.16
N MET A 50 2.25 -5.69 1.47
CA MET A 50 1.13 -6.41 2.10
C MET A 50 -0.17 -5.62 2.05
N ILE A 51 -0.13 -4.32 2.35
CA ILE A 51 -1.29 -3.42 2.27
C ILE A 51 -1.88 -3.43 0.85
N SER A 52 -1.05 -3.35 -0.17
CA SER A 52 -1.47 -3.44 -1.57
C SER A 52 -2.17 -4.76 -1.89
N ALA A 53 -1.66 -5.91 -1.39
CA ALA A 53 -2.32 -7.20 -1.53
C ALA A 53 -3.69 -7.26 -0.81
N LEU A 54 -3.79 -6.65 0.38
CA LEU A 54 -5.04 -6.54 1.13
C LEU A 54 -6.06 -5.65 0.40
N LEU A 55 -5.63 -4.52 -0.17
CA LEU A 55 -6.50 -3.66 -0.98
C LEU A 55 -7.09 -4.41 -2.17
N HIS A 56 -6.25 -5.14 -2.90
CA HIS A 56 -6.70 -5.95 -4.02
C HIS A 56 -7.83 -6.91 -3.63
N ARG A 57 -7.64 -7.59 -2.49
CA ARG A 57 -8.58 -8.57 -1.97
C ARG A 57 -9.86 -7.94 -1.43
N PHE A 58 -9.73 -6.95 -0.55
CA PHE A 58 -10.87 -6.35 0.16
C PHE A 58 -11.79 -5.55 -0.76
N LYS A 59 -11.27 -5.07 -1.90
CA LYS A 59 -12.05 -4.36 -2.92
C LYS A 59 -13.36 -5.06 -3.28
N THR A 60 -13.38 -6.39 -3.32
CA THR A 60 -14.58 -7.17 -3.64
C THR A 60 -15.11 -8.02 -2.49
N THR A 61 -14.35 -8.20 -1.41
CA THR A 61 -14.70 -9.14 -0.34
C THR A 61 -15.16 -8.45 0.95
N GLU A 62 -14.53 -7.34 1.33
CA GLU A 62 -14.75 -6.68 2.62
C GLU A 62 -14.65 -5.14 2.45
N PRO A 63 -15.66 -4.48 1.85
CA PRO A 63 -15.58 -3.05 1.49
C PRO A 63 -15.31 -2.11 2.66
N THR A 64 -15.82 -2.42 3.85
CA THR A 64 -15.58 -1.62 5.06
C THR A 64 -14.12 -1.69 5.51
N LEU A 65 -13.46 -2.85 5.38
CA LEU A 65 -12.04 -2.98 5.67
C LEU A 65 -11.17 -2.39 4.56
N TYR A 66 -11.65 -2.44 3.31
CA TYR A 66 -10.96 -1.82 2.18
C TYR A 66 -10.70 -0.33 2.43
N GLU A 67 -11.71 0.44 2.84
CA GLU A 67 -11.53 1.88 3.10
C GLU A 67 -10.55 2.14 4.25
N GLN A 68 -10.58 1.33 5.31
CA GLN A 68 -9.64 1.46 6.42
C GLN A 68 -8.20 1.20 5.98
N VAL A 69 -7.97 0.13 5.20
CA VAL A 69 -6.65 -0.21 4.67
C VAL A 69 -6.17 0.82 3.66
N LYS A 70 -7.08 1.38 2.84
CA LYS A 70 -6.79 2.44 1.87
C LYS A 70 -6.23 3.67 2.58
N THR A 71 -6.90 4.13 3.64
CA THR A 71 -6.43 5.29 4.40
C THR A 71 -5.02 5.07 4.96
N VAL A 72 -4.78 3.92 5.61
CA VAL A 72 -3.45 3.58 6.17
C VAL A 72 -2.39 3.50 5.06
N GLY A 73 -2.73 2.85 3.94
CA GLY A 73 -1.82 2.66 2.82
C GLY A 73 -1.39 3.97 2.16
N ILE A 74 -2.33 4.88 1.92
CA ILE A 74 -2.04 6.17 1.28
C ILE A 74 -1.18 7.06 2.20
N ASP A 75 -1.51 7.15 3.48
CA ASP A 75 -0.72 7.93 4.44
C ASP A 75 0.72 7.38 4.56
N SER A 76 0.83 6.06 4.70
CA SER A 76 2.12 5.38 4.81
C SER A 76 2.96 5.49 3.54
N TYR A 77 2.34 5.32 2.36
CA TYR A 77 3.03 5.52 1.09
C TYR A 77 3.55 6.96 0.96
N THR A 78 2.71 7.93 1.34
CA THR A 78 3.08 9.35 1.28
C THR A 78 4.25 9.68 2.18
N LYS A 79 4.30 9.12 3.40
CA LYS A 79 5.42 9.30 4.34
C LYS A 79 6.68 8.54 3.92
N SER A 80 6.54 7.25 3.61
CA SER A 80 7.66 6.33 3.40
C SER A 80 8.23 6.35 1.99
N ILE A 81 7.52 6.85 0.98
CA ILE A 81 7.99 6.94 -0.41
C ILE A 81 8.22 8.39 -0.79
N LEU A 82 7.16 9.21 -0.75
CA LEU A 82 7.25 10.61 -1.17
C LEU A 82 8.05 11.45 -0.17
N GLY A 83 8.02 11.10 1.12
CA GLY A 83 8.78 11.81 2.15
C GLY A 83 10.31 11.63 2.06
N THR A 84 10.78 10.60 1.35
CA THR A 84 12.19 10.18 1.34
C THR A 84 13.09 11.17 0.59
N ARG A 85 14.36 11.23 1.02
CA ARG A 85 15.41 12.02 0.36
C ARG A 85 16.18 11.22 -0.70
N THR A 86 15.84 9.96 -0.90
CA THR A 86 16.51 9.02 -1.79
C THR A 86 15.49 8.32 -2.65
N LYS A 87 15.74 8.21 -3.96
CA LYS A 87 14.84 7.52 -4.89
C LYS A 87 14.60 6.08 -4.43
N PRO A 88 13.35 5.68 -4.13
CA PRO A 88 13.04 4.29 -3.83
C PRO A 88 13.31 3.44 -5.07
N TYR A 89 13.91 2.26 -4.87
CA TYR A 89 14.15 1.32 -5.97
C TYR A 89 12.84 0.89 -6.64
N ASP A 90 12.81 0.76 -7.97
CA ASP A 90 11.60 0.36 -8.72
C ASP A 90 10.96 -0.93 -8.19
N ALA A 91 11.79 -1.88 -7.77
CA ALA A 91 11.34 -3.14 -7.17
C ALA A 91 10.54 -2.94 -5.87
N ALA A 92 10.74 -1.82 -5.18
CA ALA A 92 10.00 -1.42 -3.98
C ALA A 92 8.69 -0.68 -4.29
N LEU A 93 8.58 -0.05 -5.47
CA LEU A 93 7.39 0.70 -5.88
C LEU A 93 6.34 -0.19 -6.53
N LYS A 94 6.75 -1.17 -7.33
CA LYS A 94 5.82 -2.07 -8.03
C LYS A 94 4.82 -2.77 -7.09
N PRO A 95 5.21 -3.25 -5.89
CA PRO A 95 4.25 -3.85 -4.95
C PRO A 95 3.19 -2.86 -4.48
N CYS A 96 3.44 -1.54 -4.47
CA CYS A 96 2.52 -0.51 -4.00
C CYS A 96 1.43 -0.12 -5.03
N THR A 97 1.36 -0.81 -6.18
CA THR A 97 0.49 -0.42 -7.29
C THR A 97 -0.98 -0.28 -6.89
N GLU A 98 -1.52 -1.19 -6.07
CA GLU A 98 -2.94 -1.11 -5.68
C GLU A 98 -3.22 0.04 -4.71
N ILE A 99 -2.22 0.48 -3.92
CA ILE A 99 -2.32 1.71 -3.11
C ILE A 99 -2.48 2.90 -4.05
N ILE A 100 -1.63 3.02 -5.07
CA ILE A 100 -1.68 4.13 -6.03
C ILE A 100 -3.01 4.13 -6.78
N ARG A 101 -3.47 2.96 -7.26
CA ARG A 101 -4.76 2.82 -7.96
C ARG A 101 -5.97 3.12 -7.09
N SER A 102 -5.84 3.05 -5.76
CA SER A 102 -6.94 3.34 -4.84
C SER A 102 -7.15 4.84 -4.59
N ILE A 103 -6.21 5.70 -5.01
CA ILE A 103 -6.25 7.14 -4.79
C ILE A 103 -7.32 7.77 -5.71
N ASP A 104 -8.35 8.36 -5.10
CA ASP A 104 -9.30 9.22 -5.79
C ASP A 104 -8.80 10.67 -5.89
N ILE A 105 -9.50 11.50 -6.68
CA ILE A 105 -9.07 12.86 -6.97
C ILE A 105 -9.04 13.77 -5.73
N GLU A 106 -9.93 13.56 -4.76
CA GLU A 106 -9.96 14.36 -3.53
C GLU A 106 -8.80 14.00 -2.62
N THR A 107 -8.56 12.70 -2.44
CA THR A 107 -7.42 12.18 -1.66
C THR A 107 -6.09 12.59 -2.31
N PHE A 108 -6.03 12.59 -3.64
CA PHE A 108 -4.86 13.08 -4.36
C PHE A 108 -4.59 14.56 -4.02
N LYS A 109 -5.59 15.43 -4.16
CA LYS A 109 -5.45 16.87 -3.92
C LYS A 109 -5.10 17.19 -2.47
N THR A 110 -5.69 16.49 -1.52
CA THR A 110 -5.57 16.81 -0.09
C THR A 110 -4.35 16.20 0.57
N ASN A 111 -3.88 15.03 0.10
CA ASN A 111 -2.85 14.26 0.81
C ASN A 111 -1.59 14.05 -0.04
N VAL A 112 -1.75 13.51 -1.25
CA VAL A 112 -0.63 13.10 -2.11
C VAL A 112 0.05 14.31 -2.76
N TYR A 113 -0.72 15.21 -3.36
CA TYR A 113 -0.20 16.38 -4.07
C TYR A 113 0.66 17.28 -3.16
N PRO A 114 0.24 17.63 -1.92
CA PRO A 114 1.08 18.39 -1.01
C PRO A 114 2.43 17.70 -0.72
N ALA A 115 2.45 16.37 -0.61
CA ALA A 115 3.67 15.63 -0.36
C ALA A 115 4.59 15.55 -1.58
N VAL A 116 4.02 15.37 -2.77
CA VAL A 116 4.76 15.46 -4.04
C VAL A 116 5.36 16.86 -4.17
N ASN A 117 4.57 17.91 -3.98
CA ASN A 117 5.02 19.30 -4.09
C ASN A 117 6.16 19.61 -3.11
N ARG A 118 6.02 19.23 -1.83
CA ARG A 118 7.10 19.37 -0.83
C ARG A 118 8.38 18.63 -1.22
N SER A 119 8.25 17.53 -1.95
CA SER A 119 9.39 16.69 -2.28
C SER A 119 10.07 17.15 -3.58
N LEU A 120 9.29 17.66 -4.52
CA LEU A 120 9.79 18.39 -5.70
C LEU A 120 10.63 19.62 -5.29
N LEU A 121 10.16 20.37 -4.29
CA LEU A 121 10.90 21.54 -3.77
C LEU A 121 12.19 21.16 -3.04
N ARG A 122 12.29 19.93 -2.52
CA ARG A 122 13.48 19.44 -1.78
C ARG A 122 14.51 18.81 -2.70
N ASN A 123 14.08 17.93 -3.62
CA ASN A 123 14.92 17.18 -4.55
C ASN A 123 14.10 16.80 -5.79
N PRO A 124 14.01 17.68 -6.80
CA PRO A 124 13.13 17.47 -7.95
C PRO A 124 13.50 16.24 -8.78
N GLU A 125 14.79 15.89 -8.84
CA GLU A 125 15.30 14.74 -9.62
C GLU A 125 14.75 13.38 -9.14
N ILE A 126 14.36 13.28 -7.87
CA ILE A 126 13.82 12.03 -7.29
C ILE A 126 12.41 11.69 -7.82
N ILE A 127 11.67 12.70 -8.30
CA ILE A 127 10.26 12.58 -8.68
C ILE A 127 10.06 12.67 -10.20
N ILE A 128 10.94 13.41 -10.89
CA ILE A 128 10.79 13.73 -12.31
C ILE A 128 11.40 12.64 -13.20
N GLU A 129 12.46 11.95 -12.76
CA GLU A 129 13.06 10.80 -13.45
C GLU A 129 12.47 9.46 -13.01
#